data_AF-F8AYG5-F1
#
_entry.id   AF-F8AYG5-F1
#
_cell.length_a   1.000
_cell.length_b   1.000
_cell.length_c   1.000
_cell.angle_alpha   90.00
_cell.angle_beta   90.00
_cell.angle_gamma   90.00
#
_symmetry.space_group_name_H-M   'P 1'
#
loop_
_entity.id
_entity.type
_entity.pdbx_description
1 polymer ?
#
loop_
_entity_poly.entity_id
_entity_poly.type
_entity_poly.pdbx_seq_one_letter_code
_entity_poly.pdbx_strand_id
1 'polypeptide(L)'
;MLADVARTTSTPLYLGDDLRARAEDAARAAGTSLSAWVREAITERLERQAVITDGLAAAREWEAEHGPLPRDVLDEAQRELEDAGILPRRTA
;
A
#
# COMPACT_ATOMS: atom_id res chain seq x y z
N MET A 1 -2.02 17.29 29.64
CA MET A 1 -2.21 16.87 28.24
C MET A 1 -2.03 15.35 28.21
N LEU A 2 -3.12 14.60 28.36
CA LEU A 2 -3.07 13.14 28.42
C LEU A 2 -3.02 12.62 26.98
N ALA A 3 -1.94 11.92 26.63
CA ALA A 3 -1.86 11.19 25.37
C ALA A 3 -3.00 10.16 25.33
N ASP A 4 -3.81 10.21 24.28
CA ASP A 4 -4.81 9.19 24.00
C ASP A 4 -4.07 7.87 23.73
N VAL A 5 -3.97 7.03 24.75
CA VAL A 5 -3.38 5.70 24.62
C VAL A 5 -4.35 4.89 23.78
N ALA A 6 -4.05 4.76 22.49
CA ALA A 6 -4.85 4.00 21.53
C ALA A 6 -5.23 2.65 22.14
N ARG A 7 -6.51 2.48 22.47
CA ARG A 7 -7.00 1.23 23.07
C ARG A 7 -6.84 0.13 22.03
N THR A 8 -5.99 -0.84 22.33
CA THR A 8 -5.84 -2.02 21.48
C THR A 8 -6.98 -2.98 21.82
N THR A 9 -7.83 -3.25 20.83
CA THR A 9 -8.91 -4.23 20.95
C THR A 9 -8.52 -5.48 20.18
N SER A 10 -8.74 -6.66 20.75
CA SER A 10 -8.55 -7.92 20.04
C SER A 10 -9.82 -8.28 19.27
N THR A 11 -9.76 -8.25 17.95
CA THR A 11 -10.88 -8.60 17.07
C THR A 11 -10.60 -9.92 16.36
N PRO A 12 -11.49 -10.92 16.44
CA PRO A 12 -11.37 -12.15 15.66
C PRO A 12 -11.37 -11.86 14.16
N LEU A 13 -10.46 -12.49 13.42
CA LEU A 13 -10.39 -12.45 11.96
C LEU A 13 -10.67 -13.85 11.41
N TYR A 14 -11.61 -13.94 10.47
CA TYR A 14 -11.86 -15.17 9.72
C TYR A 14 -10.94 -15.22 8.51
N LEU A 15 -10.10 -16.26 8.45
CA LEU A 15 -9.16 -16.51 7.36
C LEU A 15 -9.44 -17.89 6.79
N GLY A 16 -9.41 -18.03 5.46
CA GLY A 16 -9.42 -19.36 4.84
C GLY A 16 -8.15 -20.13 5.20
N ASP A 17 -8.25 -21.47 5.26
CA ASP A 17 -7.18 -22.34 5.75
C ASP A 17 -5.86 -22.14 4.98
N ASP A 18 -5.92 -22.01 3.65
CA ASP A 18 -4.73 -21.77 2.81
C ASP A 18 -4.03 -20.45 3.17
N LEU A 19 -4.81 -19.38 3.39
CA LEU A 19 -4.26 -18.07 3.74
C LEU A 19 -3.69 -18.08 5.15
N ARG A 20 -4.36 -18.77 6.09
CA ARG A 20 -3.85 -18.95 7.44
C ARG A 20 -2.52 -19.68 7.43
N ALA A 21 -2.39 -20.78 6.69
CA ALA A 21 -1.15 -21.54 6.59
C ALA A 21 0.00 -20.67 6.05
N ARG A 22 -0.25 -19.92 4.97
CA ARG A 22 0.74 -18.99 4.40
C ARG A 22 1.15 -17.87 5.36
N ALA A 23 0.20 -17.31 6.11
CA ALA A 23 0.49 -16.28 7.10
C ALA A 23 1.30 -16.84 8.28
N GLU A 24 1.05 -18.08 8.69
CA GLU A 24 1.85 -18.76 9.72
C GLU A 24 3.29 -19.03 9.25
N ASP A 25 3.48 -19.46 8.00
CA ASP A 25 4.81 -19.60 7.40
C ASP A 25 5.56 -18.27 7.37
N ALA A 26 4.90 -17.20 6.94
CA ALA A 26 5.50 -15.88 6.89
C ALA A 26 5.84 -15.33 8.28
N ALA A 27 4.97 -15.52 9.27
CA ALA A 27 5.23 -15.14 10.66
C ALA A 27 6.42 -15.92 11.24
N ARG A 28 6.51 -17.24 10.96
CA ARG A 28 7.67 -18.06 11.34
C ARG A 28 8.96 -17.56 10.70
N ALA A 29 8.94 -17.28 9.40
CA ALA A 29 10.12 -16.77 8.68
C ALA A 29 10.57 -15.40 9.21
N ALA A 30 9.62 -14.56 9.65
CA ALA A 30 9.89 -13.26 10.26
C ALA A 30 10.23 -13.33 11.77
N GLY A 31 10.18 -14.52 12.40
CA GLY A 31 10.48 -14.69 13.82
C GLY A 31 9.47 -14.03 14.77
N THR A 32 8.22 -13.88 14.35
CA THR A 32 7.16 -13.19 15.11
C THR A 32 5.91 -14.06 15.27
N SER A 33 4.94 -13.63 16.08
CA SER A 33 3.66 -14.33 16.20
C SER A 33 2.76 -14.07 14.99
N LEU A 34 1.82 -14.98 14.70
CA LEU A 34 0.84 -14.79 13.63
C LEU A 34 0.06 -13.48 13.80
N SER A 35 -0.38 -13.15 15.01
CA SER A 35 -1.14 -11.92 15.28
C SER A 35 -0.31 -10.66 15.08
N ALA A 36 0.97 -10.66 15.47
CA ALA A 36 1.87 -9.54 15.25
C ALA A 36 2.17 -9.36 13.76
N TRP A 37 2.46 -10.45 13.05
CA TRP A 37 2.70 -10.43 11.60
C TRP A 37 1.48 -9.92 10.82
N VAL A 38 0.28 -10.43 11.13
CA VAL A 38 -0.97 -9.99 10.48
C VAL A 38 -1.25 -8.52 10.77
N ARG A 39 -1.00 -8.05 12.01
CA ARG A 39 -1.14 -6.62 12.35
C ARG A 39 -0.22 -5.77 11.48
N GLU A 40 1.06 -6.14 11.36
CA GLU A 40 2.02 -5.41 10.54
C GLU A 40 1.62 -5.39 9.06
N ALA A 41 1.19 -6.54 8.52
CA ALA A 41 0.70 -6.62 7.14
C ALA A 41 -0.53 -5.73 6.90
N ILE A 42 -1.47 -5.66 7.85
CA ILE A 42 -2.63 -4.77 7.78
C ILE A 42 -2.19 -3.31 7.84
N THR A 43 -1.30 -2.94 8.77
CA THR A 43 -0.75 -1.58 8.89
C THR A 43 -0.10 -1.15 7.58
N GLU A 44 0.81 -1.97 7.04
CA GLU A 44 1.52 -1.68 5.79
C GLU A 44 0.56 -1.57 4.59
N ARG A 45 -0.52 -2.37 4.56
CA ARG A 45 -1.56 -2.26 3.53
C ARG A 45 -2.35 -0.96 3.65
N LEU A 46 -2.73 -0.57 4.87
CA LEU A 46 -3.48 0.66 5.14
C LEU A 46 -2.66 1.90 4.79
N GLU A 47 -1.40 1.95 5.22
CA GLU A 47 -0.49 3.06 4.92
C GLU A 47 -0.28 3.23 3.41
N ARG A 48 0.00 2.12 2.70
CA ARG A 48 0.12 2.17 1.23
C ARG A 48 -1.17 2.63 0.55
N GLN A 49 -2.32 2.16 1.04
CA GLN A 49 -3.61 2.56 0.47
C GLN A 49 -3.90 4.05 0.72
N ALA A 50 -3.52 4.59 1.88
CA ALA A 50 -3.66 6.00 2.21
C ALA A 50 -2.82 6.85 1.25
N VAL A 51 -1.53 6.53 1.09
CA VAL A 51 -0.62 7.25 0.17
C VAL A 51 -1.16 7.28 -1.26
N ILE A 52 -1.66 6.14 -1.77
CA ILE A 52 -2.25 6.07 -3.11
C ILE A 52 -3.50 6.96 -3.20
N THR A 53 -4.37 6.89 -2.21
CA THR A 53 -5.62 7.65 -2.21
C THR A 53 -5.36 9.16 -2.16
N ASP A 54 -4.45 9.58 -1.30
CA ASP A 54 -4.06 10.98 -1.13
C ASP A 54 -3.36 11.51 -2.39
N GLY A 55 -2.45 10.73 -2.98
CA GLY A 55 -1.78 11.08 -4.23
C GLY A 55 -2.77 11.26 -5.40
N LEU A 56 -3.76 10.37 -5.51
CA LEU A 56 -4.82 10.49 -6.54
C LEU A 56 -5.73 11.70 -6.29
N ALA A 57 -5.99 12.05 -5.03
CA ALA A 57 -6.76 13.24 -4.70
C ALA A 57 -5.99 14.51 -5.09
N ALA A 58 -4.70 14.59 -4.74
CA ALA A 58 -3.82 15.70 -5.10
C ALA A 58 -3.68 15.87 -6.62
N ALA A 59 -3.56 14.76 -7.37
CA ALA A 59 -3.52 14.82 -8.83
C ALA A 59 -4.81 15.43 -9.41
N ARG A 60 -5.99 15.05 -8.90
CA ARG A 60 -7.27 15.61 -9.34
C ARG A 60 -7.42 17.09 -9.00
N GLU A 61 -6.93 17.51 -7.84
CA GLU A 61 -6.93 18.93 -7.45
C GLU A 61 -6.06 19.75 -8.42
N TRP A 62 -4.85 19.27 -8.71
CA TRP A 62 -3.96 19.91 -9.67
C TRP A 62 -4.59 19.99 -11.08
N GLU A 63 -5.19 18.90 -11.57
CA GLU A 63 -5.83 18.86 -12.88
C GLU A 63 -7.06 19.78 -12.97
N ALA A 64 -7.78 19.99 -11.86
CA ALA A 64 -8.90 20.93 -11.82
C ALA A 64 -8.43 22.39 -11.99
N GLU A 65 -7.23 22.72 -11.50
CA GLU A 65 -6.64 24.05 -11.61
C GLU A 65 -5.90 24.29 -12.94
N HIS A 66 -5.24 23.26 -13.47
CA HIS A 66 -4.30 23.40 -14.59
C HIS A 66 -4.75 22.71 -15.88
N GLY A 67 -5.83 21.92 -15.81
CA GLY A 67 -6.22 20.99 -16.87
C GLY A 67 -5.51 19.64 -16.77
N PRO A 68 -5.93 18.64 -17.56
CA PRO A 68 -5.36 17.30 -17.51
C PRO A 68 -3.89 17.31 -17.95
N LEU A 69 -3.08 16.41 -17.38
CA LEU A 69 -1.71 16.22 -17.81
C LEU A 69 -1.65 15.81 -19.31
N PRO A 70 -0.82 16.48 -20.13
CA PRO A 70 -0.63 16.10 -21.53
C PRO A 70 -0.11 14.66 -21.67
N ARG A 71 -0.51 13.98 -22.75
CA ARG A 71 -0.16 12.56 -22.97
C ARG A 71 1.35 12.33 -23.10
N ASP A 72 2.04 13.24 -23.77
CA ASP A 72 3.50 13.20 -23.93
C ASP A 72 4.22 13.27 -22.59
N VAL A 73 3.72 14.08 -21.65
CA VAL A 73 4.23 14.15 -20.27
C VAL A 73 3.97 12.84 -19.51
N LEU A 74 2.78 12.27 -19.66
CA LEU A 74 2.46 10.97 -19.04
C LEU A 74 3.32 9.83 -19.60
N ASP A 75 3.56 9.83 -20.92
CA ASP A 75 4.42 8.85 -21.59
C ASP A 75 5.88 8.99 -21.15
N GLU A 76 6.36 10.22 -20.93
CA GLU A 76 7.68 10.50 -20.38
C GLU A 76 7.81 10.01 -18.94
N ALA A 77 6.88 10.40 -18.06
CA ALA A 77 6.86 9.95 -16.67
C ALA A 77 6.80 8.41 -16.58
N GLN A 78 6.04 7.77 -17.48
CA GLN A 78 6.01 6.32 -17.53
C GLN A 78 7.38 5.71 -17.90
N ARG A 79 8.09 6.27 -18.89
CA ARG A 79 9.45 5.81 -19.25
C ARG A 79 10.41 5.95 -18.07
N GLU A 80 10.34 7.06 -17.33
CA GLU A 80 11.18 7.27 -16.15
C GLU A 80 10.91 6.21 -15.06
N LEU A 81 9.64 5.89 -14.81
CA LEU A 81 9.26 4.86 -13.84
C LEU A 81 9.67 3.45 -14.28
N GLU A 82 9.64 3.17 -15.59
CA GLU A 82 10.15 1.92 -16.16
C GLU A 82 11.67 1.80 -16.03
N ASP A 83 12.41 2.89 -16.29
CA ASP A 83 13.87 2.92 -16.16
C ASP A 83 14.34 2.87 -14.69
N ALA A 84 13.55 3.43 -13.77
CA ALA A 84 13.75 3.27 -12.33
C ALA A 84 13.40 1.87 -11.81
N GLY A 85 12.83 0.99 -12.65
CA GLY A 85 12.41 -0.36 -12.27
C GLY A 85 11.16 -0.38 -11.37
N ILE A 86 10.43 0.73 -11.28
CA ILE A 86 9.19 0.85 -10.52
C ILE A 86 8.04 0.22 -11.29
N LEU A 87 7.99 0.44 -12.61
CA LEU A 87 7.04 -0.20 -13.51
C LEU A 87 7.72 -1.27 -14.37
N PRO A 88 6.99 -2.35 -14.74
CA PRO A 88 7.50 -3.30 -15.72
C PRO A 88 7.65 -2.61 -17.08
N ARG A 89 8.77 -2.84 -17.77
CA ARG A 89 8.96 -2.32 -19.13
C ARG A 89 7.87 -2.83 -20.05
N ARG A 90 7.27 -1.93 -20.82
CA ARG A 90 6.34 -2.32 -21.89
C ARG A 90 7.09 -3.11 -22.95
N THR A 91 6.61 -4.32 -23.24
CA THR A 91 7.04 -5.06 -24.43
C THR A 91 6.35 -4.46 -25.65
N ALA A 92 7.14 -4.07 -26.66
CA ALA A 92 6.67 -3.56 -27.94
C ALA A 92 5.89 -4.63 -28.74
#